data_AF-A0A959QA36-F1
#
_entry.id   AF-A0A959QA36-F1
#
_cell.length_a   1.000
_cell.length_b   1.000
_cell.length_c   1.000
_cell.angle_alpha   90.00
_cell.angle_beta   90.00
_cell.angle_gamma   90.00
#
_symmetry.space_group_name_H-M   'P 1'
#
loop_
_entity.id
_entity.type
_entity.pdbx_description
1 polymer ?
#
loop_
_entity_poly.entity_id
_entity_poly.type
_entity_poly.pdbx_seq_one_letter_code
_entity_poly.pdbx_strand_id
1 'polypeptide(L)'
;EKHSYQKHLKELSKTDLKDAEIDDQSGLIRKEGKEIGVMVNGKAHIGFPTPSRKNEFYSQTMVDWKWPEYAIPTYIKSHVHPEKLDKSKGEYVLVPTFRLPTLIHSRSGNAKWLTEISNRNPIWM
;
A
#
# COMPACT_ATOMS: atom_id res chain seq x y z
N GLU A 1 -22.07 -8.64 -5.91
CA GLU A 1 -21.52 -7.33 -6.31
C GLU A 1 -20.80 -7.52 -7.65
N LYS A 2 -21.32 -6.97 -8.76
CA LYS A 2 -20.66 -7.07 -10.08
C LYS A 2 -19.42 -6.18 -10.06
N HIS A 3 -18.34 -6.74 -9.53
CA HIS A 3 -16.94 -6.30 -9.60
C HIS A 3 -16.61 -4.94 -8.97
N SER A 4 -15.85 -4.96 -7.87
CA SER A 4 -15.31 -3.78 -7.16
C SER A 4 -14.29 -2.96 -7.99
N TYR A 5 -14.05 -3.34 -9.25
CA TYR A 5 -13.12 -2.68 -10.15
C TYR A 5 -13.75 -1.41 -10.74
N GLN A 6 -12.92 -0.44 -11.14
CA GLN A 6 -13.34 0.78 -11.84
C GLN A 6 -14.30 1.73 -11.07
N LYS A 7 -14.48 1.58 -9.76
CA LYS A 7 -15.26 2.53 -8.94
C LYS A 7 -14.81 3.99 -9.12
N HIS A 8 -13.51 4.20 -9.39
CA HIS A 8 -12.91 5.50 -9.67
C HIS A 8 -13.38 6.14 -10.98
N LEU A 9 -13.88 5.36 -11.95
CA LEU A 9 -14.41 5.86 -13.22
C LEU A 9 -15.87 6.31 -13.13
N LYS A 10 -16.55 6.09 -12.00
CA LYS A 10 -17.94 6.54 -11.84
C LYS A 10 -17.99 8.06 -11.93
N GLU A 11 -18.81 8.58 -12.84
CA GLU A 11 -19.04 10.00 -12.97
C GLU A 11 -19.87 10.52 -11.78
N LEU A 12 -19.53 11.71 -11.29
CA LEU A 12 -20.29 12.41 -10.26
C LEU A 12 -21.63 12.88 -10.83
N SER A 13 -22.70 12.74 -10.05
CA SER A 13 -24.02 13.20 -10.47
C SER A 13 -24.12 14.73 -10.42
N LYS A 14 -25.08 15.31 -11.13
CA LYS A 14 -25.34 16.77 -11.07
C LYS A 14 -25.66 17.25 -9.65
N THR A 15 -26.27 16.40 -8.84
CA THR A 15 -26.53 16.66 -7.41
C THR A 15 -25.26 16.67 -6.57
N ASP A 16 -24.29 15.81 -6.88
CA ASP A 16 -22.99 15.79 -6.20
C ASP A 16 -22.20 17.06 -6.52
N LEU A 17 -22.25 17.50 -7.77
CA LEU A 17 -21.56 18.70 -8.27
C LEU A 17 -22.22 20.02 -7.86
N LYS A 18 -23.47 19.99 -7.37
CA LYS A 18 -24.14 21.20 -6.89
C LYS A 18 -23.35 21.77 -5.71
N ASP A 19 -23.01 23.06 -5.79
CA ASP A 19 -22.23 23.80 -4.78
C ASP A 19 -20.81 23.22 -4.57
N ALA A 20 -20.29 22.45 -5.55
CA ALA A 20 -18.92 21.97 -5.53
C ALA A 20 -17.97 22.97 -6.19
N GLU A 21 -16.80 23.12 -5.60
CA GLU A 21 -15.69 23.93 -6.09
C GLU A 21 -14.75 23.04 -6.90
N ILE A 22 -14.29 23.53 -8.05
CA ILE A 22 -13.31 22.84 -8.89
C ILE A 22 -12.04 23.67 -8.86
N ASP A 23 -10.92 23.04 -8.48
CA ASP A 23 -9.60 23.63 -8.55
C ASP A 23 -9.09 23.56 -9.99
N ASP A 24 -8.88 24.72 -10.62
CA ASP A 24 -8.52 24.82 -12.05
C ASP A 24 -7.14 24.21 -12.38
N GLN A 25 -6.21 24.16 -11.41
CA GLN A 25 -4.85 23.66 -11.64
C GLN A 25 -4.78 22.15 -11.51
N SER A 26 -5.37 21.60 -10.46
CA SER A 26 -5.32 20.17 -10.13
C SER A 26 -6.48 19.39 -10.73
N GLY A 27 -7.59 20.06 -11.07
CA GLY A 27 -8.86 19.47 -11.46
C GLY A 27 -9.63 18.86 -10.28
N LEU A 28 -9.20 19.09 -9.04
CA LEU A 28 -9.79 18.50 -7.85
C LEU A 28 -11.16 19.12 -7.55
N ILE A 29 -12.14 18.27 -7.23
CA ILE A 29 -13.51 18.70 -6.94
C ILE A 29 -13.74 18.59 -5.44
N ARG A 30 -14.10 19.71 -4.80
CA ARG A 30 -14.34 19.80 -3.36
C ARG A 30 -15.77 20.24 -3.08
N LYS A 31 -16.35 19.69 -2.02
CA LYS A 31 -17.66 20.07 -1.51
C LYS A 31 -17.63 20.01 0.01
N GLU A 32 -18.02 21.10 0.66
CA GLU A 32 -18.03 21.21 2.13
C GLU A 32 -16.66 20.84 2.75
N GLY A 33 -15.57 21.27 2.11
CA GLY A 33 -14.19 20.97 2.56
C GLY A 33 -13.73 19.53 2.34
N LYS A 34 -14.55 18.66 1.73
CA LYS A 34 -14.16 17.29 1.36
C LYS A 34 -13.89 17.19 -0.13
N GLU A 35 -12.83 16.49 -0.49
CA GLU A 35 -12.55 16.11 -1.87
C GLU A 35 -13.56 15.04 -2.28
N ILE A 36 -14.33 15.25 -3.34
CA ILE A 36 -15.40 14.31 -3.77
C ILE A 36 -15.12 13.70 -5.14
N GLY A 37 -14.19 14.25 -5.90
CA GLY A 37 -13.81 13.74 -7.22
C GLY A 37 -12.75 14.56 -7.90
N VAL A 38 -12.54 14.30 -9.18
CA VAL A 38 -11.53 14.95 -10.02
C VAL A 38 -11.99 15.03 -11.47
N MET A 39 -11.67 16.13 -12.11
CA MET A 39 -11.87 16.34 -13.54
C MET A 39 -10.81 15.59 -14.33
N VAL A 40 -11.27 14.71 -15.24
CA VAL A 40 -10.42 13.99 -16.17
C VAL A 40 -11.05 14.10 -17.55
N ASN A 41 -10.32 14.65 -18.53
CA ASN A 41 -10.78 14.81 -19.92
C ASN A 41 -12.17 15.46 -20.04
N GLY A 42 -12.43 16.51 -19.24
CA GLY A 42 -13.70 17.25 -19.24
C GLY A 42 -14.86 16.57 -18.48
N LYS A 43 -14.62 15.43 -17.83
CA LYS A 43 -15.63 14.71 -17.04
C LYS A 43 -15.27 14.65 -15.56
N ALA A 44 -16.26 14.83 -14.70
CA ALA A 44 -16.11 14.73 -13.25
C ALA A 44 -16.24 13.28 -12.80
N HIS A 45 -15.15 12.66 -12.36
CA HIS A 45 -15.15 11.29 -11.85
C HIS A 45 -14.92 11.27 -10.33
N ILE A 46 -15.43 10.24 -9.64
CA ILE A 46 -15.17 10.04 -8.20
C ILE A 46 -13.66 9.89 -7.93
N GLY A 47 -12.92 9.27 -8.85
CA GLY A 47 -11.49 9.05 -8.72
C GLY A 47 -11.11 8.01 -7.66
N PHE A 48 -9.81 7.90 -7.41
CA PHE A 48 -9.27 6.99 -6.40
C PHE A 48 -9.54 7.52 -4.97
N PRO A 49 -9.54 6.66 -3.94
CA PRO A 49 -9.66 7.08 -2.54
C PRO A 49 -8.34 7.67 -2.01
N THR A 50 -7.78 8.61 -2.76
CA THR A 50 -6.55 9.35 -2.47
C THR A 50 -6.88 10.85 -2.34
N PRO A 51 -6.04 11.66 -1.66
CA PRO A 51 -6.29 13.10 -1.53
C PRO A 51 -6.49 13.81 -2.88
N SER A 52 -5.63 13.54 -3.87
CA SER A 52 -5.77 14.11 -5.22
C SER A 52 -6.88 13.46 -6.07
N ARG A 53 -7.52 12.39 -5.57
CA ARG A 53 -8.43 11.51 -6.31
C ARG A 53 -7.81 10.86 -7.55
N LYS A 54 -6.48 10.90 -7.70
CA LYS A 54 -5.68 10.28 -8.78
C LYS A 54 -4.79 9.16 -8.21
N ASN A 55 -4.11 8.42 -9.08
CA ASN A 55 -3.01 7.55 -8.65
C ASN A 55 -1.80 8.43 -8.32
N GLU A 56 -1.40 8.42 -7.06
CA GLU A 56 -0.34 9.30 -6.54
C GLU A 56 1.01 8.61 -6.60
N PHE A 57 1.95 9.22 -7.33
CA PHE A 57 3.36 8.83 -7.27
C PHE A 57 4.12 9.57 -6.16
N TYR A 58 3.73 10.82 -5.91
CA TYR A 58 4.26 11.66 -4.86
C TYR A 58 3.34 11.64 -3.64
N SER A 59 3.89 11.44 -2.43
CA SER A 59 3.15 11.42 -1.18
C SER A 59 3.47 12.65 -0.33
N GLN A 60 2.51 13.58 -0.24
CA GLN A 60 2.61 14.72 0.68
C GLN A 60 2.67 14.25 2.15
N THR A 61 2.02 13.12 2.48
CA THR A 61 2.08 12.52 3.82
C THR A 61 3.50 12.23 4.28
N MET A 62 4.36 11.72 3.38
CA MET A 62 5.77 11.47 3.71
C MET A 62 6.52 12.76 4.05
N VAL A 63 6.25 13.86 3.32
CA VAL A 63 6.82 15.18 3.61
C VAL A 63 6.34 15.70 4.96
N ASP A 64 5.04 15.61 5.22
CA ASP A 64 4.43 16.10 6.46
C ASP A 64 4.99 15.34 7.68
N TRP A 65 5.30 14.05 7.50
CA TRP A 65 5.94 13.18 8.49
C TRP A 65 7.44 13.40 8.65
N LYS A 66 8.04 14.34 7.89
CA LYS A 66 9.48 14.68 7.88
C LYS A 66 10.38 13.68 7.19
N TRP A 67 9.87 13.00 6.16
CA TRP A 67 10.59 12.05 5.30
C TRP A 67 10.48 12.45 3.81
N PRO A 68 10.82 13.71 3.44
CA PRO A 68 10.61 14.22 2.08
C PRO A 68 11.44 13.49 1.01
N GLU A 69 12.61 12.95 1.37
CA GLU A 69 13.46 12.17 0.50
C GLU A 69 12.82 10.84 0.05
N TYR A 70 11.76 10.41 0.73
CA TYR A 70 10.97 9.22 0.41
C TYR A 70 9.54 9.56 -0.06
N ALA A 71 9.28 10.81 -0.43
CA ALA A 71 7.99 11.23 -0.98
C ALA A 71 7.67 10.57 -2.32
N ILE A 72 8.67 10.03 -3.01
CA ILE A 72 8.52 9.19 -4.20
C ILE A 72 9.20 7.83 -3.98
N PRO A 73 8.77 6.77 -4.70
CA PRO A 73 9.46 5.49 -4.69
C PRO A 73 10.96 5.64 -4.98
N THR A 74 11.79 5.16 -4.05
CA THR A 74 13.26 5.22 -4.14
C THR A 74 13.89 4.05 -3.39
N TYR A 75 15.21 3.91 -3.48
CA TYR A 75 15.96 2.88 -2.78
C TYR A 75 16.29 3.30 -1.34
N ILE A 76 15.91 2.47 -0.36
CA ILE A 76 16.15 2.72 1.06
C ILE A 76 17.10 1.66 1.63
N LYS A 77 18.29 2.09 2.07
CA LYS A 77 19.26 1.21 2.76
C LYS A 77 18.85 1.03 4.22
N SER A 78 18.21 -0.09 4.54
CA SER A 78 17.80 -0.44 5.90
C SER A 78 19.01 -0.78 6.80
N HIS A 79 18.74 -1.16 8.05
CA HIS A 79 19.78 -1.61 9.00
C HIS A 79 20.39 -2.97 8.63
N VAL A 80 19.73 -3.78 7.79
CA VAL A 80 20.21 -5.10 7.32
C VAL A 80 20.85 -5.07 5.93
N HIS A 81 21.12 -3.87 5.40
CA HIS A 81 21.82 -3.74 4.12
C HIS A 81 23.19 -4.44 4.19
N PRO A 82 23.66 -5.15 3.13
CA PRO A 82 24.93 -5.89 3.17
C PRO A 82 26.16 -5.08 3.60
N GLU A 83 26.18 -3.77 3.33
CA GLU A 83 27.25 -2.86 3.78
C GLU A 83 27.31 -2.67 5.30
N LYS A 84 26.22 -2.95 6.03
CA LYS A 84 26.14 -2.82 7.50
C LYS A 84 26.41 -4.14 8.23
N LEU A 85 26.49 -5.26 7.51
CA LEU A 85 26.67 -6.59 8.10
C LEU A 85 28.15 -6.92 8.28
N ASP A 86 28.51 -7.36 9.48
CA ASP A 86 29.85 -7.81 9.82
C ASP A 86 30.02 -9.30 9.48
N LYS A 87 30.49 -9.57 8.25
CA LYS A 87 30.77 -10.94 7.79
C LYS A 87 31.82 -11.66 8.65
N SER A 88 32.74 -10.94 9.30
CA SER A 88 33.78 -11.56 10.14
C SER A 88 33.19 -12.16 11.43
N LYS A 89 32.04 -11.64 11.87
CA LYS A 89 31.25 -12.17 12.99
C LYS A 89 30.19 -13.19 12.55
N GLY A 90 30.13 -13.51 11.27
CA GLY A 90 29.10 -14.39 10.73
C GLY A 90 27.70 -13.78 10.79
N GLU A 91 27.57 -12.46 10.60
CA GLU A 91 26.25 -11.82 10.55
C GLU A 91 25.51 -12.15 9.25
N TYR A 92 24.28 -12.63 9.38
CA TYR A 92 23.37 -12.93 8.29
C TYR A 92 21.97 -12.38 8.58
N VAL A 93 21.25 -12.00 7.53
CA VAL A 93 19.85 -11.58 7.64
C VAL A 93 18.97 -12.82 7.76
N LEU A 94 18.29 -12.96 8.89
CA LEU A 94 17.25 -13.98 9.02
C LEU A 94 16.02 -13.55 8.23
N VAL A 95 15.62 -14.36 7.24
CA VAL A 95 14.37 -14.19 6.49
C VAL A 95 13.38 -15.28 6.95
N PRO A 96 12.55 -15.02 7.98
CA PRO A 96 11.71 -16.05 8.60
C PRO A 96 10.40 -16.29 7.85
N THR A 97 10.22 -15.71 6.67
CA THR A 97 8.93 -15.67 5.97
C THR A 97 8.60 -16.94 5.19
N PHE A 98 9.46 -17.95 5.22
CA PHE A 98 9.15 -19.25 4.63
C PHE A 98 8.04 -19.96 5.41
N ARG A 99 7.05 -20.48 4.68
CA ARG A 99 5.92 -21.22 5.25
C ARG A 99 5.99 -22.66 4.80
N LEU A 100 5.99 -23.58 5.75
CA LEU A 100 5.73 -24.98 5.48
C LEU A 100 4.24 -25.14 5.15
N PRO A 101 3.86 -25.80 4.04
CA PRO A 101 2.45 -25.96 3.65
C PRO A 101 1.58 -26.66 4.71
N THR A 102 2.21 -27.46 5.56
CA THR A 102 1.60 -28.20 6.67
C THR A 102 1.39 -27.35 7.93
N LEU A 103 1.98 -26.15 8.01
CA LEU A 103 1.93 -25.28 9.17
C LEU A 103 1.14 -24.00 8.89
N ILE A 104 -0.13 -23.98 9.28
CA ILE A 104 -0.98 -22.78 9.24
C ILE A 104 -0.68 -21.95 10.49
N HIS A 105 0.41 -21.19 10.45
CA HIS A 105 0.93 -20.48 11.62
C HIS A 105 1.03 -21.42 12.83
N SER A 106 0.65 -20.96 14.03
CA SER A 106 0.54 -21.77 15.24
C SER A 106 -0.77 -22.56 15.35
N ARG A 107 -1.75 -22.33 14.45
CA ARG A 107 -3.09 -22.92 14.56
C ARG A 107 -3.10 -24.42 14.31
N SER A 108 -2.21 -24.91 13.45
CA SER A 108 -2.10 -26.34 13.15
C SER A 108 -1.28 -27.14 14.17
N GLY A 109 -0.76 -26.51 15.23
CA GLY A 109 0.09 -27.19 16.22
C GLY A 109 -0.61 -28.31 16.99
N ASN A 110 -1.94 -28.28 17.07
CA ASN A 110 -2.75 -29.33 17.68
C ASN A 110 -3.07 -30.50 16.72
N ALA A 111 -2.83 -30.35 15.42
CA ALA A 111 -3.06 -31.38 14.43
C ALA A 111 -1.84 -32.30 14.37
N LYS A 112 -1.86 -33.38 15.18
CA LYS A 112 -0.77 -34.36 15.28
C LYS A 112 -0.24 -34.81 13.91
N TRP A 113 -1.13 -35.13 12.96
CA TRP A 113 -0.76 -35.58 11.62
C TRP A 113 0.02 -34.54 10.81
N LEU A 114 -0.28 -33.24 10.96
CA LEU A 114 0.47 -32.15 10.32
C LEU A 114 1.85 -31.99 10.97
N THR A 115 1.90 -32.09 12.30
CA THR A 115 3.16 -32.01 13.05
C THR A 115 4.08 -33.19 12.73
N GLU A 116 3.56 -34.38 12.49
CA GLU A 116 4.36 -35.54 12.08
C GLU A 116 5.05 -35.35 10.72
N ILE A 117 4.40 -34.69 9.76
CA ILE A 117 5.00 -34.38 8.44
C ILE A 117 6.08 -33.29 8.57
N SER A 118 5.92 -32.35 9.50
CA SER A 118 6.79 -31.17 9.62
C SER A 118 7.13 -30.89 11.08
N ASN A 119 7.81 -31.86 11.71
CA ASN A 119 8.19 -31.84 13.12
C ASN A 119 9.45 -31.01 13.41
N ARG A 120 10.05 -30.39 12.40
CA ARG A 120 11.25 -29.54 12.49
C ARG A 120 11.09 -28.29 11.65
N ASN A 121 11.71 -27.21 12.11
CA ASN A 121 11.82 -25.96 11.36
C ASN A 121 13.19 -25.95 10.66
N PRO A 122 13.25 -26.18 9.34
CA PRO A 122 14.51 -26.13 8.62
C PRO A 122 15.04 -24.70 8.55
N ILE A 123 16.36 -24.56 8.69
CA ILE A 123 17.09 -23.34 8.36
C ILE A 123 17.79 -23.59 7.03
N TRP A 124 17.60 -22.67 6.08
CA TRP A 124 18.26 -22.69 4.78
C TRP A 124 19.48 -21.77 4.87
N MET A 125 20.66 -22.30 4.53
CA MET A 125 21.96 -21.62 4.59
C MET A 125 22.58 -21.53 3.20
#